data_AF-A0A973UXT1-F1
#
_entry.id   AF-A0A973UXT1-F1
#
_cell.length_a   1.000
_cell.length_b   1.000
_cell.length_c   1.000
_cell.angle_alpha   90.00
_cell.angle_beta   90.00
_cell.angle_gamma   90.00
#
_symmetry.space_group_name_H-M   'P 1'
#
loop_
_entity.id
_entity.type
_entity.pdbx_description
1 polymer ?
#
loop_
_entity_poly.entity_id
_entity_poly.type
_entity_poly.pdbx_seq_one_letter_code
_entity_poly.pdbx_strand_id
1 'polypeptide(L)'
;MRWDLFRPVWWRLAGATLLATATELAGLGLMATATWLLITAAGQPPITALTVAIVTVRALAIARGTLRYAERLAGHDAVLRIVTDVRARVFAALAADPKAVTRRGDALSRMVSDVDAVQDLVIRVAIPACAAALAAVAAIAGALVLAPAAGAVLTVGLLICGLALPWLAARITRSGAARVAPLRADYAIATVDLVHGAADLAAFGARPSFAAAAAATAADLAAVERALARRALLV
;
A
#
# COMPACT_ATOMS: atom_id res chain seq x y z
N MET A 1 17.53 -10.33 13.63
CA MET A 1 16.17 -9.75 13.45
C MET A 1 15.34 -10.14 14.67
N ARG A 2 15.24 -9.28 15.69
CA ARG A 2 14.56 -9.61 16.96
C ARG A 2 13.08 -9.25 16.85
N TRP A 3 12.25 -10.28 16.76
CA TRP A 3 10.78 -10.22 16.64
C TRP A 3 10.07 -9.62 17.88
N ASP A 4 10.83 -9.29 18.92
CA ASP A 4 10.36 -8.82 20.22
C ASP A 4 9.69 -7.43 20.17
N LEU A 5 9.93 -6.64 19.11
CA LEU A 5 9.37 -5.28 18.98
C LEU A 5 7.89 -5.24 18.51
N PHE A 6 7.36 -6.33 17.93
CA PHE A 6 5.98 -6.38 17.42
C PHE A 6 4.93 -6.85 18.45
N ARG A 7 5.39 -7.38 19.59
CA ARG A 7 4.53 -7.90 20.68
C ARG A 7 3.59 -6.88 21.35
N PRO A 8 3.83 -5.55 21.35
CA PRO A 8 2.85 -4.59 21.83
C PRO A 8 1.95 -4.00 20.73
N VAL A 9 2.15 -4.35 19.46
CA VAL A 9 1.41 -3.74 18.32
C VAL A 9 0.42 -4.73 17.67
N TRP A 10 0.60 -6.05 17.85
CA TRP A 10 -0.27 -7.05 17.22
C TRP A 10 -1.76 -6.92 17.61
N TRP A 11 -2.10 -6.51 18.84
CA TRP A 11 -3.50 -6.29 19.24
C TRP A 11 -4.10 -5.07 18.51
N ARG A 12 -3.27 -4.06 18.22
CA ARG A 12 -3.67 -2.87 17.45
C ARG A 12 -3.82 -3.20 15.98
N LEU A 13 -2.92 -4.02 15.44
CA LEU A 13 -3.01 -4.53 14.08
C LEU A 13 -4.25 -5.41 13.91
N ALA A 14 -4.53 -6.30 14.87
CA ALA A 14 -5.76 -7.08 14.88
C ALA A 14 -7.01 -6.19 14.94
N GLY A 15 -7.02 -5.16 15.79
CA GLY A 15 -8.11 -4.17 15.85
C GLY A 15 -8.29 -3.40 14.54
N ALA A 16 -7.20 -2.98 13.90
CA ALA A 16 -7.23 -2.30 12.61
C ALA A 16 -7.75 -3.22 11.48
N THR A 17 -7.29 -4.47 11.44
CA THR A 17 -7.79 -5.47 10.49
C THR A 17 -9.28 -5.75 10.71
N LEU A 18 -9.73 -5.88 11.96
CA LEU A 18 -11.15 -6.06 12.27
C LEU A 18 -12.01 -4.86 11.83
N LEU A 19 -11.55 -3.63 12.07
CA LEU A 19 -12.22 -2.41 11.61
C LEU A 19 -12.27 -2.34 10.08
N ALA A 20 -11.18 -2.69 9.41
CA ALA A 20 -11.10 -2.75 7.95
C ALA A 20 -12.07 -3.81 7.39
N THR A 21 -12.05 -5.03 7.94
CA THR A 21 -12.99 -6.10 7.55
C THR A 21 -14.44 -5.68 7.80
N ALA A 22 -14.74 -5.09 8.95
CA ALA A 22 -16.09 -4.60 9.26
C ALA A 22 -16.55 -3.51 8.28
N THR A 23 -15.63 -2.63 7.87
CA THR A 23 -15.89 -1.60 6.85
C THR A 23 -16.25 -2.22 5.50
N GLU A 24 -15.53 -3.26 5.08
CA GLU A 24 -15.82 -3.98 3.85
C GLU A 24 -17.14 -4.73 3.91
N LEU A 25 -17.40 -5.45 5.02
CA LEU A 25 -18.66 -6.14 5.26
C LEU A 25 -19.85 -5.18 5.28
N ALA A 26 -19.71 -4.01 5.89
CA ALA A 26 -20.75 -2.97 5.85
C ALA A 26 -21.01 -2.48 4.42
N GLY A 27 -19.95 -2.37 3.60
CA GLY A 27 -20.07 -2.05 2.17
C GLY A 27 -20.77 -3.14 1.35
N LEU A 28 -20.45 -4.41 1.60
CA LEU A 28 -21.10 -5.55 0.96
C LEU A 28 -22.58 -5.64 1.36
N GLY A 29 -22.88 -5.52 2.65
CA GLY A 29 -24.24 -5.48 3.17
C GLY A 29 -25.04 -4.30 2.58
N LEU A 30 -24.42 -3.12 2.45
CA LEU A 30 -25.03 -1.96 1.82
C LEU A 30 -25.40 -2.24 0.37
N MET A 31 -24.49 -2.82 -0.42
CA MET A 31 -24.76 -3.17 -1.83
C MET A 31 -25.85 -4.25 -1.95
N ALA A 32 -25.81 -5.28 -1.11
CA ALA A 32 -26.79 -6.35 -1.12
C ALA A 32 -28.18 -5.83 -0.75
N THR A 33 -28.29 -5.08 0.35
CA THR A 33 -29.56 -4.50 0.81
C THR A 33 -30.10 -3.45 -0.17
N ALA A 34 -29.24 -2.61 -0.75
CA ALA A 34 -29.65 -1.64 -1.76
C ALA A 34 -30.15 -2.32 -3.05
N THR A 35 -29.46 -3.37 -3.51
CA THR A 35 -29.89 -4.14 -4.69
C THR A 35 -31.22 -4.84 -4.44
N TRP A 36 -31.36 -5.48 -3.27
CA TRP A 36 -32.62 -6.09 -2.88
C TRP A 36 -33.75 -5.06 -2.83
N LEU A 37 -33.51 -3.92 -2.16
CA LEU A 37 -34.48 -2.82 -2.06
C LEU A 37 -34.91 -2.33 -3.45
N LEU A 38 -33.97 -2.17 -4.39
CA LEU A 38 -34.23 -1.73 -5.75
C LEU A 38 -35.15 -2.71 -6.49
N ILE A 39 -34.85 -4.02 -6.43
CA ILE A 39 -35.64 -5.06 -7.10
C ILE A 39 -37.03 -5.17 -6.45
N THR A 40 -37.11 -5.12 -5.12
CA THR A 40 -38.39 -5.21 -4.40
C THR A 40 -39.25 -3.97 -4.63
N ALA A 41 -38.67 -2.77 -4.68
CA ALA A 41 -39.39 -1.53 -4.96
C ALA A 41 -39.99 -1.51 -6.38
N ALA A 42 -39.37 -2.18 -7.35
CA ALA A 42 -39.90 -2.30 -8.71
C ALA A 42 -41.27 -3.01 -8.74
N GLY A 43 -41.55 -3.89 -7.77
CA GLY A 43 -42.86 -4.53 -7.58
C GLY A 43 -43.93 -3.63 -6.95
N GLN A 44 -43.62 -2.35 -6.69
CA GLN A 44 -44.50 -1.36 -6.05
C GLN A 44 -45.21 -1.82 -4.76
N PRO A 45 -44.52 -2.43 -3.78
CA PRO A 45 -45.10 -2.72 -2.48
C PRO A 45 -45.35 -1.43 -1.68
N PRO A 46 -46.22 -1.47 -0.65
CA PRO A 46 -46.39 -0.35 0.26
C PRO A 46 -45.07 0.00 0.98
N ILE A 47 -44.83 1.29 1.20
CA ILE A 47 -43.57 1.82 1.78
C ILE A 47 -43.27 1.22 3.18
N THR A 48 -44.30 0.85 3.93
CA THR A 48 -44.16 0.21 5.24
C THR A 48 -43.35 -1.09 5.17
N ALA A 49 -43.47 -1.87 4.10
CA ALA A 49 -42.70 -3.10 3.89
C ALA A 49 -41.22 -2.82 3.58
N LEU A 50 -40.90 -1.65 3.01
CA LEU A 50 -39.54 -1.25 2.62
C LEU A 50 -38.80 -0.49 3.72
N THR A 51 -39.52 0.00 4.75
CA THR A 51 -38.97 0.91 5.77
C THR A 51 -37.77 0.31 6.50
N VAL A 52 -37.82 -0.98 6.85
CA VAL A 52 -36.71 -1.68 7.52
C VAL A 52 -35.46 -1.72 6.63
N ALA A 53 -35.62 -1.98 5.33
CA ALA A 53 -34.51 -2.00 4.39
C ALA A 53 -33.93 -0.60 4.17
N ILE A 54 -34.77 0.44 4.07
CA ILE A 54 -34.32 1.84 3.95
C ILE A 54 -33.48 2.26 5.17
N VAL A 55 -33.95 1.94 6.38
CA VAL A 55 -33.22 2.24 7.62
C VAL A 55 -31.92 1.43 7.70
N THR A 56 -31.95 0.16 7.32
CA THR A 56 -30.75 -0.70 7.25
C THR A 56 -29.70 -0.14 6.30
N VAL A 57 -30.09 0.28 5.09
CA VAL A 57 -29.17 0.90 4.11
C VAL A 57 -28.52 2.15 4.71
N ARG A 58 -29.30 3.02 5.36
CA ARG A 58 -28.76 4.23 6.02
C ARG A 58 -27.81 3.89 7.17
N ALA A 59 -28.19 2.93 8.02
CA ALA A 59 -27.37 2.48 9.13
C ALA A 59 -26.03 1.90 8.64
N LEU A 60 -26.06 1.04 7.61
CA LEU A 60 -24.87 0.47 7.00
C LEU A 60 -23.98 1.51 6.33
N ALA A 61 -24.58 2.51 5.66
CA ALA A 61 -23.83 3.61 5.05
C ALA A 61 -23.08 4.44 6.09
N ILE A 62 -23.74 4.79 7.21
CA ILE A 62 -23.12 5.53 8.32
C ILE A 62 -22.06 4.67 9.00
N ALA A 63 -22.38 3.41 9.32
CA ALA A 63 -21.45 2.47 9.95
C ALA A 63 -20.18 2.28 9.09
N ARG A 64 -20.33 2.13 7.77
CA ARG A 64 -19.18 2.05 6.86
C ARG A 64 -18.30 3.30 6.94
N GLY A 65 -18.89 4.49 7.02
CA GLY A 65 -18.16 5.74 7.15
C GLY A 65 -17.40 5.85 8.48
N THR A 66 -18.05 5.53 9.59
CA THR A 66 -17.46 5.60 10.93
C THR A 66 -16.36 4.55 11.13
N LEU A 67 -16.58 3.31 10.67
CA LEU A 67 -15.58 2.24 10.72
C LEU A 67 -14.33 2.58 9.90
N ARG A 68 -14.52 3.12 8.69
CA ARG A 68 -13.41 3.58 7.84
C ARG A 68 -12.62 4.73 8.46
N TYR A 69 -13.32 5.63 9.14
CA TYR A 69 -12.67 6.72 9.85
C TYR A 69 -11.83 6.19 11.02
N ALA A 70 -12.39 5.28 11.83
CA ALA A 70 -11.67 4.65 12.93
C ALA A 70 -10.45 3.85 12.44
N GLU A 71 -10.59 3.10 11.34
CA GLU A 71 -9.48 2.40 10.66
C GLU A 71 -8.36 3.38 10.27
N ARG A 72 -8.71 4.48 9.59
CA ARG A 72 -7.74 5.49 9.16
C ARG A 72 -7.04 6.17 10.34
N LEU A 73 -7.77 6.46 11.41
CA LEU A 73 -7.22 7.09 12.61
C LEU A 73 -6.23 6.15 13.31
N ALA A 74 -6.58 4.87 13.45
CA ALA A 74 -5.70 3.85 14.01
C ALA A 74 -4.43 3.67 13.17
N GLY A 75 -4.56 3.68 11.84
CA GLY A 75 -3.43 3.62 10.92
C GLY A 75 -2.51 4.84 11.04
N HIS A 76 -3.07 6.05 11.08
CA HIS A 76 -2.30 7.28 11.21
C HIS A 76 -1.54 7.37 12.54
N ASP A 77 -2.19 7.01 13.64
CA ASP A 77 -1.55 7.03 14.95
C ASP A 77 -0.38 6.02 15.02
N ALA A 78 -0.48 4.87 14.34
CA ALA A 78 0.65 3.95 14.20
C ALA A 78 1.81 4.58 13.41
N VAL A 79 1.51 5.27 12.30
CA VAL A 79 2.54 5.95 11.49
C VAL A 79 3.27 7.03 12.26
N LEU A 80 2.54 7.90 12.94
CA LEU A 80 3.14 9.02 13.67
C LEU A 80 4.05 8.54 14.81
N ARG A 81 3.67 7.48 15.53
CA ARG A 81 4.50 6.94 16.61
C ARG A 81 5.81 6.37 16.09
N ILE A 82 5.77 5.65 14.96
CA ILE A 82 6.99 5.04 14.42
C ILE A 82 7.95 6.11 13.90
N VAL A 83 7.45 7.13 13.18
CA VAL A 83 8.27 8.28 12.78
C VAL A 83 8.93 8.96 13.99
N THR A 84 8.19 9.08 15.10
CA THR A 84 8.71 9.69 16.34
C THR A 84 9.80 8.83 16.96
N ASP A 85 9.59 7.52 17.09
CA ASP A 85 10.55 6.56 17.61
C ASP A 85 11.84 6.51 16.78
N VAL A 86 11.69 6.50 15.47
CA VAL A 86 12.79 6.51 14.50
C VAL A 86 13.61 7.78 14.68
N ARG A 87 12.96 8.95 14.69
CA ARG A 87 13.64 10.23 14.92
C ARG A 87 14.38 10.24 16.25
N ALA A 88 13.75 9.79 17.33
CA ALA A 88 14.38 9.74 18.65
C ALA A 88 15.65 8.87 18.67
N ARG A 89 15.60 7.68 18.04
CA ARG A 89 16.77 6.78 17.94
C ARG A 89 17.88 7.38 17.08
N VAL A 90 17.53 8.04 15.98
CA VAL A 90 18.51 8.74 15.13
C VAL A 90 19.19 9.86 15.92
N PHE A 91 18.42 10.72 16.58
CA PHE A 91 18.97 11.79 17.39
C PHE A 91 19.84 11.27 18.54
N ALA A 92 19.42 10.21 19.24
CA ALA A 92 20.23 9.61 20.30
C ALA A 92 21.55 9.03 19.77
N ALA A 93 21.53 8.37 18.60
CA ALA A 93 22.73 7.84 17.98
C ALA A 93 23.69 8.95 17.52
N LEU A 94 23.17 10.06 16.99
CA LEU A 94 23.97 11.23 16.59
C LEU A 94 24.57 11.96 17.81
N ALA A 95 23.82 12.05 18.92
CA ALA A 95 24.29 12.69 20.14
C ALA A 95 25.38 11.87 20.87
N ALA A 96 25.40 10.55 20.72
CA ALA A 96 26.33 9.66 21.41
C ALA A 96 27.74 9.62 20.79
N ASP A 97 27.90 9.85 19.49
CA ASP A 97 29.22 9.87 18.82
C ASP A 97 29.23 10.82 17.61
N PRO A 98 29.70 12.07 17.78
CA PRO A 98 29.77 13.06 16.70
C PRO A 98 30.68 12.67 15.52
N LYS A 99 31.65 11.77 15.74
CA LYS A 99 32.59 11.31 14.69
C LYS A 99 32.04 10.12 13.91
N ALA A 100 31.08 9.39 14.47
CA ALA A 100 30.36 8.33 13.76
C ALA A 100 29.43 8.85 12.66
N VAL A 101 29.00 10.11 12.74
CA VAL A 101 28.07 10.76 11.80
C VAL A 101 28.57 10.65 10.35
N THR A 102 29.86 10.82 10.11
CA THR A 102 30.46 10.84 8.76
C THR A 102 30.71 9.45 8.16
N ARG A 103 30.79 8.39 8.98
CA ARG A 103 31.05 7.00 8.54
C ARG A 103 29.88 6.04 8.70
N ARG A 104 28.91 6.37 9.56
CA ARG A 104 27.74 5.55 9.91
C ARG A 104 26.40 6.21 9.62
N GLY A 105 26.38 7.47 9.17
CA GLY A 105 25.14 8.17 8.78
C GLY A 105 24.34 7.40 7.73
N ASP A 106 25.04 6.81 6.75
CA ASP A 106 24.44 5.98 5.70
C ASP A 106 23.88 4.65 6.26
N ALA A 107 24.60 3.97 7.16
CA ALA A 107 24.12 2.73 7.79
C ALA A 107 22.90 2.95 8.70
N LEU A 108 22.87 4.07 9.44
CA LEU A 108 21.73 4.47 10.26
C LEU A 108 20.53 4.84 9.37
N SER A 109 20.76 5.60 8.29
CA SER A 109 19.72 5.96 7.33
C SER A 109 19.10 4.72 6.68
N ARG A 110 19.91 3.72 6.29
CA ARG A 110 19.41 2.45 5.74
C ARG A 110 18.57 1.66 6.75
N MET A 111 19.01 1.57 8.01
CA MET A 111 18.23 0.89 9.05
C MET A 111 16.88 1.57 9.30
N VAL A 112 16.84 2.91 9.23
CA VAL A 112 15.59 3.69 9.30
C VAL A 112 14.69 3.40 8.10
N SER A 113 15.24 3.49 6.89
CA SER A 113 14.50 3.21 5.66
C SER A 113 13.95 1.78 5.61
N ASP A 114 14.69 0.79 6.12
CA ASP A 114 14.23 -0.59 6.19
C ASP A 114 13.07 -0.78 7.18
N VAL A 115 13.09 -0.09 8.33
CA VAL A 115 11.98 -0.11 9.30
C VAL A 115 10.74 0.56 8.73
N ASP A 116 10.91 1.72 8.08
CA ASP A 116 9.82 2.44 7.41
C ASP A 116 9.21 1.58 6.29
N ALA A 117 10.03 0.87 5.52
CA ALA A 117 9.57 -0.03 4.46
C ALA A 117 8.76 -1.21 4.99
N VAL A 118 9.22 -1.86 6.08
CA VAL A 118 8.46 -2.96 6.72
C VAL A 118 7.13 -2.47 7.28
N GLN A 119 7.12 -1.28 7.87
CA GLN A 119 5.89 -0.70 8.39
C GLN A 119 4.91 -0.34 7.28
N ASP A 120 5.38 0.32 6.22
CA ASP A 120 4.54 0.70 5.09
C ASP A 120 3.92 -0.55 4.44
N LEU A 121 4.71 -1.63 4.33
CA LEU A 121 4.22 -2.94 3.90
C LEU A 121 3.10 -3.45 4.82
N VAL A 122 3.26 -3.38 6.14
CA VAL A 122 2.23 -3.86 7.08
C VAL A 122 0.95 -3.04 6.96
N ILE A 123 1.05 -1.71 6.96
CA ILE A 123 -0.11 -0.82 7.03
C ILE A 123 -0.84 -0.70 5.69
N ARG A 124 -0.11 -0.63 4.58
CA ARG A 124 -0.70 -0.43 3.24
C ARG A 124 -0.99 -1.72 2.50
N VAL A 125 -0.32 -2.82 2.85
CA VAL A 125 -0.45 -4.08 2.10
C VAL A 125 -1.03 -5.17 2.98
N ALA A 126 -0.40 -5.47 4.12
CA ALA A 126 -0.82 -6.62 4.93
C ALA A 126 -2.22 -6.43 5.54
N ILE A 127 -2.48 -5.29 6.19
CA ILE A 127 -3.81 -5.02 6.80
C ILE A 127 -4.91 -5.03 5.75
N PRO A 128 -4.83 -4.27 4.63
CA PRO A 128 -5.87 -4.30 3.61
C PRO A 128 -6.03 -5.67 2.93
N ALA A 129 -4.93 -6.40 2.69
CA ALA A 129 -4.99 -7.74 2.11
C ALA A 129 -5.70 -8.74 3.05
N CYS A 130 -5.39 -8.70 4.35
CA CYS A 130 -6.08 -9.55 5.34
C CYS A 130 -7.55 -9.17 5.44
N ALA A 131 -7.88 -7.88 5.44
CA ALA A 131 -9.26 -7.42 5.49
C ALA A 131 -10.07 -7.88 4.27
N ALA A 132 -9.50 -7.71 3.07
CA ALA A 132 -10.08 -8.17 1.82
C ALA A 132 -10.24 -9.70 1.77
N ALA A 133 -9.26 -10.45 2.27
CA ALA A 133 -9.36 -11.91 2.33
C ALA A 133 -10.50 -12.37 3.25
N LEU A 134 -10.63 -11.77 4.43
CA LEU A 134 -11.72 -12.08 5.36
C LEU A 134 -13.09 -11.71 4.77
N ALA A 135 -13.20 -10.54 4.15
CA ALA A 135 -14.44 -10.12 3.49
C ALA A 135 -14.79 -11.03 2.30
N ALA A 136 -13.80 -11.44 1.50
CA ALA A 136 -13.98 -12.39 0.41
C ALA A 136 -14.47 -13.76 0.92
N VAL A 137 -13.87 -14.30 1.98
CA VAL A 137 -14.32 -15.55 2.59
C VAL A 137 -15.76 -15.44 3.08
N ALA A 138 -16.10 -14.35 3.77
CA ALA A 138 -17.47 -14.11 4.23
C ALA A 138 -18.48 -14.00 3.07
N ALA A 139 -18.10 -13.30 1.99
CA ALA A 139 -18.92 -13.17 0.80
C ALA A 139 -19.13 -14.51 0.07
N ILE A 140 -18.07 -15.30 -0.09
CA ILE A 140 -18.12 -16.64 -0.68
C ILE A 140 -18.98 -17.57 0.16
N ALA A 141 -18.77 -17.61 1.48
CA ALA A 141 -19.54 -18.43 2.38
C ALA A 141 -21.03 -18.08 2.33
N GLY A 142 -21.37 -16.78 2.37
CA GLY A 142 -22.74 -16.31 2.22
C GLY A 142 -23.35 -16.73 0.88
N ALA A 143 -22.63 -16.48 -0.23
CA ALA A 143 -23.09 -16.84 -1.56
C ALA A 143 -23.29 -18.36 -1.73
N LEU A 144 -22.41 -19.19 -1.18
CA LEU A 144 -22.53 -20.66 -1.23
C LEU A 144 -23.75 -21.17 -0.46
N VAL A 145 -24.08 -20.55 0.68
CA VAL A 145 -25.27 -20.92 1.48
C VAL A 145 -26.56 -20.53 0.75
N LEU A 146 -26.60 -19.36 0.10
CA LEU A 146 -27.77 -18.87 -0.62
C LEU A 146 -27.97 -19.59 -1.98
N ALA A 147 -26.90 -19.74 -2.76
CA ALA A 147 -26.92 -20.33 -4.08
C ALA A 147 -25.52 -20.89 -4.44
N PRO A 148 -25.30 -22.21 -4.33
CA PRO A 148 -23.97 -22.82 -4.54
C PRO A 148 -23.33 -22.47 -5.89
N ALA A 149 -24.14 -22.40 -6.96
CA ALA A 149 -23.65 -22.01 -8.29
C ALA A 149 -23.12 -20.57 -8.33
N ALA A 150 -23.81 -19.62 -7.69
CA ALA A 150 -23.35 -18.24 -7.61
C ALA A 150 -22.08 -18.11 -6.75
N GLY A 151 -22.01 -18.88 -5.65
CA GLY A 151 -20.80 -18.95 -4.82
C GLY A 151 -19.58 -19.50 -5.57
N ALA A 152 -19.77 -20.50 -6.42
CA ALA A 152 -18.70 -21.04 -7.27
C ALA A 152 -18.18 -19.99 -8.26
N VAL A 153 -19.08 -19.29 -8.97
CA VAL A 153 -18.72 -18.22 -9.91
C VAL A 153 -17.99 -17.08 -9.19
N LEU A 154 -18.48 -16.65 -8.03
CA LEU A 154 -17.85 -15.62 -7.20
C LEU A 154 -16.44 -16.03 -6.78
N THR A 155 -16.26 -17.28 -6.35
CA THR A 155 -14.96 -17.82 -5.94
C THR A 155 -13.95 -17.78 -7.09
N VAL A 156 -14.34 -18.26 -8.27
CA VAL A 156 -13.47 -18.24 -9.46
C VAL A 156 -13.13 -16.79 -9.85
N GLY A 157 -14.11 -15.89 -9.87
CA GLY A 157 -13.89 -14.48 -10.16
C GLY A 157 -12.91 -13.82 -9.19
N LEU A 158 -13.05 -14.08 -7.88
CA LEU A 158 -12.15 -13.58 -6.84
C LEU A 158 -10.73 -14.14 -6.97
N LEU A 159 -10.58 -15.42 -7.33
CA LEU A 159 -9.26 -16.01 -7.56
C LEU A 159 -8.56 -15.40 -8.77
N ILE A 160 -9.30 -15.13 -9.84
CA ILE A 160 -8.75 -14.48 -11.04
C ILE A 160 -8.35 -13.04 -10.72
N CYS A 161 -9.26 -12.24 -10.17
CA CYS A 161 -9.02 -10.83 -9.91
C CYS A 161 -8.05 -10.57 -8.75
N GLY A 162 -8.12 -11.38 -7.69
CA GLY A 162 -7.34 -11.21 -6.47
C GLY A 162 -5.97 -11.88 -6.49
N LEU A 163 -5.81 -12.98 -7.23
CA LEU A 163 -4.54 -13.72 -7.29
C LEU A 163 -3.94 -13.72 -8.70
N ALA A 164 -4.68 -14.19 -9.71
CA ALA A 164 -4.11 -14.41 -11.04
C ALA A 164 -3.64 -13.11 -11.72
N LEU A 165 -4.47 -12.06 -11.67
CA LEU A 165 -4.12 -10.75 -12.25
C LEU A 165 -2.94 -10.09 -11.53
N PRO A 166 -2.93 -9.93 -10.18
CA PRO A 166 -1.76 -9.39 -9.48
C PRO A 166 -0.50 -10.23 -9.67
N TRP A 167 -0.62 -11.56 -9.71
CA TRP A 167 0.50 -12.45 -9.97
C TRP A 167 1.08 -12.27 -11.37
N LEU A 168 0.22 -12.18 -12.38
CA LEU A 168 0.63 -11.93 -13.76
C LEU A 168 1.25 -10.54 -13.91
N ALA A 169 0.62 -9.52 -13.32
CA ALA A 169 1.17 -8.17 -13.26
C ALA A 169 2.55 -8.14 -12.58
N ALA A 170 2.72 -8.84 -11.46
CA ALA A 170 4.00 -8.95 -10.77
C ALA A 170 5.05 -9.70 -11.61
N ARG A 171 4.67 -10.77 -12.31
CA ARG A 171 5.54 -11.53 -13.23
C ARG A 171 6.03 -10.65 -14.38
N ILE A 172 5.14 -9.89 -15.01
CA ILE A 172 5.45 -9.03 -16.15
C ILE A 172 6.34 -7.86 -15.70
N THR A 173 6.00 -7.22 -14.58
CA THR A 173 6.71 -6.04 -14.07
C THR A 173 8.05 -6.37 -13.40
N ARG A 174 8.24 -7.58 -12.86
CA ARG A 174 9.51 -8.01 -12.22
C ARG A 174 10.74 -7.80 -13.11
N SER A 175 10.63 -8.17 -14.39
CA SER A 175 11.73 -8.00 -15.36
C SER A 175 12.05 -6.52 -15.63
N GLY A 176 11.04 -5.65 -15.58
CA GLY A 176 11.20 -4.21 -15.72
C GLY A 176 11.79 -3.56 -14.46
N ALA A 177 11.29 -3.94 -13.28
CA ALA A 177 11.78 -3.45 -12.00
C ALA A 177 13.26 -3.79 -11.78
N ALA A 178 13.69 -4.99 -12.16
CA ALA A 178 15.10 -5.41 -12.10
C ALA A 178 16.02 -4.61 -13.03
N ARG A 179 15.50 -4.06 -14.13
CA ARG A 179 16.25 -3.18 -15.05
C ARG A 179 16.25 -1.72 -14.62
N VAL A 180 15.16 -1.25 -14.00
CA VAL A 180 15.02 0.16 -13.53
C VAL A 180 15.81 0.41 -12.25
N ALA A 181 15.87 -0.57 -11.34
CA ALA A 181 16.57 -0.43 -10.06
C ALA A 181 18.06 -0.01 -10.18
N PRO A 182 18.92 -0.69 -10.98
CA PRO A 182 20.32 -0.28 -11.12
C PRO A 182 20.46 1.09 -11.80
N LEU A 183 19.67 1.37 -12.85
CA LEU A 183 19.69 2.66 -13.55
C LEU A 183 19.28 3.84 -12.66
N ARG A 184 18.32 3.63 -11.75
CA ARG A 184 17.97 4.63 -10.72
C ARG A 184 19.08 4.85 -9.70
N ALA A 185 19.76 3.77 -9.29
CA ALA A 185 20.90 3.87 -8.39
C ALA A 185 22.06 4.65 -9.04
N ASP A 186 22.39 4.35 -10.30
CA ASP A 186 23.44 5.04 -11.06
C ASP A 186 23.09 6.53 -11.27
N TYR A 187 21.83 6.84 -11.59
CA TYR A 187 21.36 8.23 -11.70
C TYR A 187 21.44 8.98 -10.36
N ALA A 188 21.08 8.33 -9.24
CA ALA A 188 21.17 8.92 -7.91
C ALA A 188 22.63 9.22 -7.53
N ILE A 189 23.55 8.29 -7.80
CA ILE A 189 24.99 8.48 -7.58
C ILE A 189 25.52 9.65 -8.42
N ALA A 190 25.24 9.66 -9.73
CA ALA A 190 25.67 10.74 -10.62
C ALA A 190 25.13 12.12 -10.21
N THR A 191 23.90 12.17 -9.66
CA THR A 191 23.30 13.41 -9.14
C THR A 191 23.98 13.86 -7.85
N VAL A 192 24.29 12.93 -6.94
CA VAL A 192 25.02 13.22 -5.71
C VAL A 192 26.42 13.75 -6.02
N ASP A 193 27.14 13.12 -6.95
CA ASP A 193 28.49 13.54 -7.37
C ASP A 193 28.49 14.93 -8.00
N LEU A 194 27.47 15.27 -8.79
CA LEU A 194 27.32 16.61 -9.36
C LEU A 194 27.04 17.69 -8.33
N VAL A 195 26.28 17.37 -7.27
CA VAL A 195 25.89 18.34 -6.23
C VAL A 195 27.00 18.49 -5.18
N HIS A 196 27.55 17.37 -4.69
CA HIS A 196 28.57 17.38 -3.64
C HIS A 196 29.97 17.68 -4.20
N GLY A 197 30.28 17.23 -5.42
CA GLY A 197 31.54 17.52 -6.11
C GLY A 197 31.53 18.81 -6.92
N ALA A 198 30.50 19.66 -6.80
CA ALA A 198 30.31 20.82 -7.67
C ALA A 198 31.49 21.81 -7.65
N ALA A 199 32.10 22.03 -6.49
CA ALA A 199 33.24 22.94 -6.32
C ALA A 199 34.50 22.37 -6.99
N ASP A 200 34.78 21.09 -6.79
CA ASP A 200 35.93 20.41 -7.39
C ASP A 200 35.77 20.29 -8.91
N LEU A 201 34.57 19.90 -9.38
CA LEU A 201 34.25 19.82 -10.80
C LEU A 201 34.31 21.19 -11.50
N ALA A 202 34.01 22.28 -10.79
CA ALA A 202 34.19 23.63 -11.29
C ALA A 202 35.67 24.03 -11.34
N ALA A 203 36.46 23.68 -10.31
CA ALA A 203 37.89 23.98 -10.24
C ALA A 203 38.69 23.25 -11.33
N PHE A 204 38.34 22.02 -11.67
CA PHE A 204 38.99 21.22 -12.71
C PHE A 204 38.35 21.36 -14.10
N GLY A 205 37.31 22.18 -14.26
CA GLY A 205 36.60 22.35 -15.54
C GLY A 205 35.88 21.10 -16.04
N ALA A 206 35.69 20.09 -15.18
CA ALA A 206 35.10 18.79 -15.51
C ALA A 206 33.56 18.77 -15.37
N ARG A 207 32.94 19.85 -14.88
CA ARG A 207 31.49 19.98 -14.76
C ARG A 207 30.67 19.58 -16.02
N PRO A 208 31.02 20.02 -17.25
CA PRO A 208 30.25 19.64 -18.44
C PRO A 208 30.33 18.16 -18.79
N SER A 209 31.46 17.48 -18.53
CA SER A 209 31.59 16.04 -18.83
C SER A 209 30.77 15.18 -17.86
N PHE A 210 30.81 15.51 -16.57
CA PHE A 210 30.00 14.81 -15.55
C PHE A 210 28.50 15.11 -15.70
N ALA A 211 28.12 16.33 -16.11
CA ALA A 211 26.73 16.66 -16.42
C ALA A 211 26.22 15.89 -17.65
N ALA A 212 27.05 15.73 -18.68
CA ALA A 212 26.72 14.91 -19.85
C ALA A 212 26.57 13.43 -19.50
N ALA A 213 27.43 12.90 -18.62
CA ALA A 213 27.33 11.52 -18.13
C ALA A 213 26.03 11.29 -17.34
N ALA A 214 25.68 12.17 -16.41
CA ALA A 214 24.41 12.08 -15.67
C ALA A 214 23.17 12.21 -16.57
N ALA A 215 23.24 13.08 -17.59
CA ALA A 215 22.18 13.23 -18.59
C ALA A 215 22.02 11.96 -19.45
N ALA A 216 23.12 11.27 -19.78
CA ALA A 216 23.07 9.99 -20.48
C ALA A 216 22.40 8.90 -19.63
N THR A 217 22.79 8.78 -18.35
CA THR A 217 22.14 7.84 -17.40
C THR A 217 20.65 8.15 -17.21
N ALA A 218 20.28 9.43 -17.15
CA ALA A 218 18.89 9.86 -17.10
C ALA A 218 18.10 9.50 -18.37
N ALA A 219 18.72 9.64 -19.54
CA ALA A 219 18.12 9.29 -20.82
C ALA A 219 17.90 7.77 -20.95
N ASP A 220 18.87 6.96 -20.50
CA ASP A 220 18.77 5.50 -20.48
C ASP A 220 17.67 5.02 -19.52
N LEU A 221 17.61 5.60 -18.31
CA LEU A 221 16.53 5.35 -17.36
C LEU A 221 15.16 5.72 -17.97
N ALA A 222 15.04 6.90 -18.56
CA ALA A 222 13.79 7.35 -19.17
C ALA A 222 13.38 6.50 -20.38
N ALA A 223 14.32 5.98 -21.16
CA ALA A 223 14.04 5.08 -22.28
C ALA A 223 13.49 3.73 -21.80
N VAL A 224 14.08 3.17 -20.74
CA VAL A 224 13.61 1.93 -20.12
C VAL A 224 12.25 2.12 -19.47
N GLU A 225 12.03 3.21 -18.72
CA GLU A 225 10.72 3.53 -18.14
C GLU A 225 9.64 3.71 -19.22
N ARG A 226 9.93 4.42 -20.32
CA ARG A 226 9.01 4.56 -21.46
C ARG A 226 8.73 3.24 -22.17
N ALA A 227 9.70 2.34 -22.28
CA ALA A 227 9.51 1.02 -22.87
C ALA A 227 8.63 0.12 -21.98
N LEU A 228 8.80 0.20 -20.66
CA LEU A 228 7.99 -0.53 -19.69
C LEU A 228 6.57 0.03 -19.60
N ALA A 229 6.40 1.36 -19.64
CA ALA A 229 5.08 2.00 -19.68
C ALA A 229 4.28 1.58 -20.93
N ARG A 230 4.93 1.50 -22.09
CA ARG A 230 4.28 1.00 -23.33
C ARG A 230 3.88 -0.47 -23.23
N ARG A 231 4.66 -1.32 -22.56
CA ARG A 231 4.30 -2.72 -22.31
C ARG A 231 3.15 -2.86 -21.32
N ALA A 232 3.08 -1.98 -20.32
CA ALA A 232 1.99 -1.96 -19.35
C ALA A 232 0.65 -1.51 -19.96
N LEU A 233 0.66 -0.74 -21.05
CA LEU A 233 -0.55 -0.35 -21.79
C LEU A 233 -1.10 -1.46 -22.71
N LEU A 234 -0.31 -2.51 -22.97
CA LEU A 234 -0.69 -3.63 -23.85
C LEU A 234 -1.23 -4.85 -23.07
N VAL A 235 -1.24 -4.78 -21.75
CA VAL A 235 -1.70 -5.84 -20.81
C VAL A 235 -2.90 -5.31 -20.04
#